data_AF-A0A183B2U3-F1
#
_entry.id   AF-A0A183B2U3-F1
#
_cell.length_a   1.000
_cell.length_b   1.000
_cell.length_c   1.000
_cell.angle_alpha   90.00
_cell.angle_beta   90.00
_cell.angle_gamma   90.00
#
_symmetry.space_group_name_H-M   'P 1'
#
loop_
_entity.id
_entity.type
_entity.pdbx_description
1 polymer ?
#
loop_
_entity_poly.entity_id
_entity_poly.type
_entity_poly.pdbx_seq_one_letter_code
_entity_poly.pdbx_strand_id
1 'polypeptide(L)'
;MPEVKPKETDSKRDYVKYVAIQANHSSLSLQVTLHFNAYYAALFFLCELLITIFKGLTLPYKLEFFVCEMLLLFYFAVVEAIRIISLKRSNLLESVRGMILSICVVPPVVVLCVWIILWQMYTMYFEFVLTVMLLIFYLIEIIIGLLCIANFSRIFVPQPDL
;
A
#
# COMPACT_ATOMS: atom_id res chain seq x y z
N MET A 1 9.49 -49.78 32.05
CA MET A 1 9.09 -49.17 30.76
C MET A 1 10.35 -48.58 30.14
N PRO A 2 10.73 -48.95 28.90
CA PRO A 2 11.89 -48.33 28.27
C PRO A 2 11.54 -46.91 27.83
N GLU A 3 12.40 -45.96 28.19
CA GLU A 3 12.30 -44.56 27.79
C GLU A 3 12.62 -44.46 26.29
N VAL A 4 11.58 -44.22 25.47
CA VAL A 4 11.72 -44.07 24.02
C VAL A 4 12.30 -42.68 23.75
N LYS A 5 13.63 -42.59 23.55
CA LYS A 5 14.24 -41.34 23.09
C LYS A 5 13.65 -40.97 21.72
N PRO A 6 13.14 -39.73 21.54
CA PRO A 6 12.66 -39.29 20.24
C PRO A 6 13.80 -39.37 19.22
N LYS A 7 13.50 -39.95 18.04
CA LYS A 7 14.48 -40.09 16.96
C LYS A 7 14.89 -38.69 16.47
N GLU A 8 16.16 -38.33 16.65
CA GLU A 8 16.78 -37.05 16.26
C GLU A 8 16.51 -36.65 14.79
N THR A 9 16.23 -37.65 13.94
CA THR A 9 15.87 -37.51 12.53
C THR A 9 14.45 -36.97 12.26
N ASP A 10 13.49 -37.16 13.18
CA ASP A 10 12.17 -36.51 13.07
C ASP A 10 12.24 -35.05 13.52
N SER A 11 12.97 -34.77 14.60
CA SER A 11 13.20 -33.39 15.06
C SER A 11 13.85 -32.53 13.98
N LYS A 12 14.90 -33.00 13.29
CA LYS A 12 15.49 -32.26 12.17
C LYS A 12 14.53 -32.03 11.00
N ARG A 13 13.65 -32.99 10.68
CA ARG A 13 12.65 -32.82 9.62
C ARG A 13 11.58 -31.80 10.01
N ASP A 14 11.15 -31.84 11.26
CA ASP A 14 10.20 -30.88 11.79
C ASP A 14 10.83 -29.50 11.86
N TYR A 15 12.08 -29.36 12.34
CA TYR A 15 12.84 -28.11 12.31
C TYR A 15 13.00 -27.56 10.89
N VAL A 16 13.34 -28.40 9.90
CA VAL A 16 13.44 -27.96 8.50
C VAL A 16 12.07 -27.56 7.95
N LYS A 17 10.98 -28.24 8.33
CA LYS A 17 9.61 -27.82 8.00
C LYS A 17 9.24 -26.51 8.68
N TYR A 18 9.54 -26.32 9.96
CA TYR A 18 9.30 -25.09 10.69
C TYR A 18 10.07 -23.94 10.04
N VAL A 19 11.36 -24.12 9.76
CA VAL A 19 12.19 -23.13 9.07
C VAL A 19 11.71 -22.87 7.64
N ALA A 20 11.25 -23.89 6.89
CA ALA A 20 10.72 -23.72 5.55
C ALA A 20 9.33 -23.03 5.52
N ILE A 21 8.48 -23.29 6.51
CA ILE A 21 7.23 -22.55 6.75
C ILE A 21 7.53 -21.10 7.15
N GLN A 22 8.67 -20.87 7.79
CA GLN A 22 9.18 -19.57 8.24
C GLN A 22 10.06 -18.86 7.19
N ALA A 23 10.27 -19.44 6.00
CA ALA A 23 11.15 -18.87 4.98
C ALA A 23 10.42 -18.03 3.91
N ASN A 24 9.10 -17.88 4.01
CA ASN A 24 8.31 -17.13 3.03
C ASN A 24 7.19 -16.36 3.73
N HIS A 25 7.55 -15.25 4.40
CA HIS A 25 6.62 -14.42 5.16
C HIS A 25 6.07 -13.23 4.36
N SER A 26 6.60 -12.95 3.18
CA SER A 26 6.02 -11.91 2.31
C SER A 26 4.52 -12.16 2.11
N SER A 27 3.72 -11.14 2.38
CA SER A 27 2.27 -11.29 2.35
C SER A 27 1.77 -11.26 0.91
N LEU A 28 1.26 -12.40 0.45
CA LEU A 28 0.63 -12.52 -0.87
C LEU A 28 -0.58 -11.57 -0.97
N SER A 29 -1.40 -11.50 0.08
CA SER A 29 -2.58 -10.62 0.12
C SER A 29 -2.22 -9.14 -0.06
N LEU A 30 -1.13 -8.69 0.57
CA LEU A 30 -0.63 -7.33 0.38
C LEU A 30 -0.14 -7.10 -1.05
N GLN A 31 0.56 -8.07 -1.64
CA GLN A 31 1.07 -7.97 -3.00
C GLN A 31 -0.05 -7.93 -4.06
N VAL A 32 -1.10 -8.72 -3.88
CA VAL A 32 -2.29 -8.71 -4.75
C VAL A 32 -3.01 -7.36 -4.64
N THR A 33 -3.20 -6.85 -3.42
CA THR A 33 -3.84 -5.54 -3.20
C THR A 33 -3.07 -4.41 -3.87
N LEU A 34 -1.75 -4.37 -3.69
CA LEU A 34 -0.86 -3.41 -4.33
C LEU A 34 -0.91 -3.48 -5.86
N HIS A 35 -1.07 -4.68 -6.43
CA HIS A 35 -1.17 -4.86 -7.87
C HIS A 35 -2.44 -4.23 -8.41
N PHE A 36 -3.60 -4.50 -7.79
CA PHE A 36 -4.86 -3.87 -8.17
C PHE A 36 -4.82 -2.35 -7.96
N ASN A 37 -4.26 -1.90 -6.84
CA ASN A 37 -4.15 -0.47 -6.56
C ASN A 37 -3.24 0.24 -7.57
N ALA A 38 -2.17 -0.38 -8.07
CA ALA A 38 -1.34 0.20 -9.12
C ALA A 38 -2.11 0.45 -10.43
N TYR A 39 -2.94 -0.52 -10.86
CA TYR A 39 -3.81 -0.31 -12.03
C TYR A 39 -4.88 0.74 -11.75
N TYR A 40 -5.48 0.68 -10.57
CA TYR A 40 -6.51 1.64 -10.18
C TYR A 40 -5.97 3.07 -10.11
N ALA A 41 -4.77 3.27 -9.55
CA ALA A 41 -4.09 4.56 -9.50
C ALA A 41 -3.75 5.10 -10.90
N ALA A 42 -3.33 4.23 -11.83
CA ALA A 42 -3.10 4.62 -13.21
C ALA A 42 -4.40 5.04 -13.92
N LEU A 43 -5.49 4.31 -13.70
CA LEU A 43 -6.82 4.66 -14.19
C LEU A 43 -7.32 5.95 -13.57
N PHE A 44 -7.16 6.13 -12.26
CA PHE A 44 -7.49 7.34 -11.52
C PHE A 44 -6.79 8.55 -12.13
N PHE A 45 -5.47 8.48 -12.30
CA PHE A 45 -4.69 9.55 -12.93
C PHE A 45 -5.18 9.88 -14.34
N LEU A 46 -5.46 8.88 -15.17
CA LEU A 46 -5.96 9.09 -16.53
C LEU A 46 -7.33 9.75 -16.54
N CYS A 47 -8.26 9.28 -15.69
CA CYS A 47 -9.59 9.85 -15.56
C CYS A 47 -9.56 11.29 -15.07
N GLU A 48 -8.81 11.58 -14.00
CA GLU A 48 -8.63 12.93 -13.46
C GLU A 48 -7.99 13.87 -14.49
N LEU A 49 -7.01 13.38 -15.26
CA LEU A 49 -6.39 14.17 -16.33
C LEU A 49 -7.43 14.55 -17.41
N LEU A 50 -8.23 13.59 -17.86
CA LEU A 50 -9.28 13.84 -18.86
C LEU A 50 -10.36 14.79 -18.33
N ILE A 51 -10.78 14.62 -17.07
CA ILE A 51 -11.77 15.50 -16.44
C ILE A 51 -11.20 16.91 -16.29
N THR A 52 -9.95 17.05 -15.85
CA THR A 52 -9.31 18.37 -15.70
C THR A 52 -9.18 19.07 -17.05
N ILE A 53 -8.79 18.36 -18.12
CA ILE A 53 -8.78 18.92 -19.48
C ILE A 53 -10.19 19.34 -19.92
N PHE A 54 -11.20 18.49 -19.70
CA PHE A 54 -12.59 18.79 -20.03
C PHE A 54 -13.10 20.05 -19.29
N LYS A 55 -12.80 20.16 -17.99
CA LYS A 55 -13.10 21.34 -17.18
C LYS A 55 -12.43 22.59 -17.73
N GLY A 56 -11.14 22.52 -18.08
CA GLY A 56 -10.38 23.63 -18.65
C GLY A 56 -10.92 24.14 -19.99
N LEU A 57 -11.58 23.28 -20.78
CA LEU A 57 -12.19 23.65 -22.06
C LEU A 57 -13.62 24.18 -21.93
N THR A 58 -14.37 23.73 -20.91
CA THR A 58 -15.83 23.95 -20.83
C THR A 58 -16.21 25.01 -19.80
N LEU A 59 -15.49 25.06 -18.68
CA LEU A 59 -15.80 25.93 -17.55
C LEU A 59 -14.93 27.20 -17.59
N PRO A 60 -15.43 28.35 -17.11
CA PRO A 60 -14.66 29.58 -17.01
C PRO A 60 -13.61 29.45 -15.89
N TYR A 61 -12.49 28.80 -16.19
CA TYR A 61 -11.37 28.63 -15.28
C TYR A 61 -10.42 29.83 -15.33
N LYS A 62 -9.96 30.26 -14.15
CA LYS A 62 -8.76 31.11 -14.11
C LYS A 62 -7.54 30.23 -14.33
N LEU A 63 -6.63 30.68 -15.18
CA LEU A 63 -5.44 29.92 -15.58
C LEU A 63 -4.59 29.48 -14.37
N GLU A 64 -4.46 30.32 -13.35
CA GLU A 64 -3.69 30.04 -12.13
C GLU A 64 -4.17 28.76 -11.42
N PHE A 65 -5.49 28.63 -11.21
CA PHE A 65 -6.06 27.46 -10.54
C PHE A 65 -5.97 26.20 -11.39
N PHE A 66 -6.15 26.33 -12.71
CA PHE A 66 -6.00 25.20 -13.65
C PHE A 66 -4.58 24.63 -13.64
N VAL A 67 -3.56 25.48 -13.68
CA VAL A 67 -2.16 25.05 -13.64
C VAL A 67 -1.83 24.41 -12.29
N CYS A 68 -2.30 24.97 -11.17
CA CYS A 68 -2.12 24.38 -9.86
C CYS A 68 -2.75 22.97 -9.76
N GLU A 69 -3.97 22.78 -10.26
CA GLU A 69 -4.64 21.47 -10.30
C GLU A 69 -3.85 20.45 -11.11
N MET A 70 -3.37 20.83 -12.30
CA MET A 70 -2.52 19.96 -13.13
C MET A 70 -1.22 19.57 -12.43
N LEU A 71 -0.51 20.54 -11.83
CA LEU A 71 0.73 20.26 -11.09
C LEU A 71 0.48 19.31 -9.92
N LEU A 72 -0.63 19.49 -9.20
CA LEU A 72 -1.00 18.63 -8.08
C LEU A 72 -1.32 17.20 -8.54
N LEU A 73 -1.96 17.03 -9.69
CA LEU A 73 -2.24 15.72 -10.28
C LEU A 73 -0.94 14.97 -10.67
N PHE A 74 0.03 15.66 -11.26
CA PHE A 74 1.35 15.05 -11.54
C PHE A 74 2.12 14.75 -10.26
N TYR A 75 2.06 15.63 -9.27
CA TYR A 75 2.64 15.40 -7.95
C TYR A 75 2.04 14.15 -7.29
N PHE A 76 0.71 14.00 -7.34
CA PHE A 76 0.03 12.79 -6.89
C PHE A 76 0.59 11.54 -7.56
N ALA A 77 0.72 11.50 -8.88
CA ALA A 77 1.23 10.33 -9.60
C ALA A 77 2.65 9.93 -9.16
N VAL A 78 3.52 10.91 -8.90
CA VAL A 78 4.89 10.66 -8.43
C VAL A 78 4.88 10.10 -7.01
N VAL A 79 4.16 10.73 -6.08
CA VAL A 79 4.08 10.27 -4.69
C VAL A 79 3.46 8.88 -4.61
N GLU A 80 2.43 8.63 -5.41
CA GLU A 80 1.73 7.35 -5.49
C GLU A 80 2.64 6.23 -5.98
N ALA A 81 3.41 6.48 -7.05
CA ALA A 81 4.39 5.53 -7.54
C ALA A 81 5.47 5.20 -6.49
N ILE A 82 6.00 6.23 -5.81
CA ILE A 82 6.98 6.05 -4.74
C ILE A 82 6.38 5.19 -3.61
N ARG A 83 5.14 5.45 -3.20
CA ARG A 83 4.46 4.69 -2.15
C ARG A 83 4.32 3.21 -2.53
N ILE A 84 3.77 2.91 -3.71
CA ILE A 84 3.54 1.53 -4.18
C ILE A 84 4.87 0.77 -4.28
N ILE A 85 5.91 1.39 -4.86
CA ILE A 85 7.22 0.76 -5.01
C ILE A 85 7.85 0.49 -3.63
N SER A 86 7.76 1.45 -2.72
CA SER A 86 8.33 1.34 -1.37
C SER A 86 7.64 0.25 -0.55
N LEU A 87 6.30 0.18 -0.60
CA LEU A 87 5.53 -0.83 0.12
C LEU A 87 5.75 -2.23 -0.47
N LYS A 88 5.79 -2.35 -1.81
CA LYS A 88 6.11 -3.60 -2.51
C LYS A 88 7.50 -4.12 -2.14
N ARG A 89 8.52 -3.24 -2.16
CA ARG A 89 9.89 -3.60 -1.77
C ARG A 89 9.96 -4.01 -0.30
N SER A 90 9.26 -3.31 0.58
CA SER A 90 9.26 -3.60 2.02
C SER A 90 8.61 -4.95 2.35
N ASN A 91 7.54 -5.32 1.63
CA ASN A 91 6.91 -6.63 1.76
C ASN A 91 7.83 -7.77 1.31
N LEU A 92 8.54 -7.59 0.19
CA LEU A 92 9.47 -8.59 -0.36
C LEU A 92 10.73 -8.77 0.49
N LEU A 93 11.19 -7.69 1.13
CA LEU A 93 12.35 -7.71 2.02
C LEU A 93 11.99 -8.10 3.46
N GLU A 94 10.70 -8.35 3.75
CA GLU A 94 10.19 -8.70 5.08
C GLU A 94 10.68 -7.74 6.18
N SER A 95 10.95 -6.49 5.78
CA SER A 95 11.61 -5.51 6.63
C SER A 95 10.57 -4.72 7.40
N VAL A 96 10.48 -4.96 8.71
CA VAL A 96 9.62 -4.19 9.62
C VAL A 96 9.88 -2.69 9.49
N ARG A 97 11.16 -2.28 9.44
CA ARG A 97 11.55 -0.88 9.29
C ARG A 97 11.09 -0.30 7.96
N GLY A 98 11.24 -1.06 6.87
CA GLY A 98 10.74 -0.66 5.54
C GLY A 98 9.21 -0.54 5.50
N MET A 99 8.50 -1.48 6.13
CA MET A 99 7.04 -1.46 6.23
C MET A 99 6.53 -0.23 6.98
N ILE A 100 7.15 0.11 8.11
CA ILE A 100 6.79 1.33 8.85
C ILE A 100 7.02 2.57 8.00
N LEU A 101 8.19 2.69 7.36
CA LEU A 101 8.52 3.83 6.51
C LEU A 101 7.56 3.96 5.32
N SER A 102 7.17 2.85 4.69
CA SER A 102 6.24 2.88 3.56
C SER A 102 4.81 3.24 3.99
N ILE A 103 4.36 2.86 5.18
CA ILE A 103 3.09 3.34 5.76
C ILE A 103 3.17 4.84 6.07
N CYS A 104 4.31 5.36 6.52
CA CYS A 104 4.53 6.79 6.74
C CYS A 104 4.44 7.65 5.46
N VAL A 105 4.48 7.04 4.27
CA VAL A 105 4.29 7.73 2.98
C VAL A 105 2.79 7.86 2.61
N VAL A 106 1.88 7.20 3.33
CA VAL A 106 0.43 7.30 3.08
C VAL A 106 -0.17 8.68 3.40
N PRO A 107 0.18 9.38 4.51
CA PRO A 107 -0.43 10.67 4.84
C PRO A 107 -0.33 11.73 3.74
N PRO A 108 0.82 11.94 3.06
CA PRO A 108 0.89 12.83 1.91
C PRO A 108 -0.16 12.55 0.83
N VAL A 109 -0.41 11.27 0.53
CA VAL A 109 -1.38 10.87 -0.50
C VAL A 109 -2.81 11.09 -0.02
N VAL A 110 -3.10 10.80 1.25
CA VAL A 110 -4.43 11.04 1.84
C VAL A 110 -4.74 12.54 1.85
N VAL A 111 -3.77 13.40 2.17
CA VAL A 111 -3.94 14.86 2.11
C VAL A 111 -4.30 15.32 0.69
N LEU A 112 -3.67 14.75 -0.35
CA LEU A 112 -4.02 15.04 -1.74
C LEU A 112 -5.45 14.61 -2.08
N CYS A 113 -5.89 13.43 -1.63
CA CYS A 113 -7.27 12.98 -1.81
C CYS A 113 -8.28 13.91 -1.13
N VAL A 114 -7.97 14.37 0.09
CA VAL A 114 -8.82 15.34 0.81
C VAL A 114 -8.87 16.68 0.08
N TRP A 115 -7.74 17.11 -0.49
CA TRP A 115 -7.69 18.33 -1.30
C TRP A 115 -8.59 18.25 -2.53
N ILE A 116 -8.55 17.12 -3.26
CA ILE A 116 -9.42 16.86 -4.42
C ILE A 116 -10.89 16.96 -4.04
N ILE A 117 -11.29 16.38 -2.90
CA ILE A 117 -12.69 16.36 -2.46
C ILE A 117 -13.18 17.72 -1.96
N LEU A 118 -12.35 18.46 -1.21
CA LEU A 118 -12.80 19.65 -0.48
C LEU A 118 -12.42 20.98 -1.14
N TRP A 119 -11.27 21.05 -1.80
CA TRP A 119 -10.65 22.32 -2.20
C TRP A 119 -10.58 22.52 -3.72
N GLN A 120 -10.68 21.43 -4.50
CA GLN A 120 -10.64 21.52 -5.95
C GLN A 120 -11.81 22.32 -6.51
N MET A 121 -11.52 23.21 -7.47
CA MET A 121 -12.55 24.03 -8.10
C MET A 121 -13.46 23.13 -8.95
N TYR A 122 -14.78 23.32 -8.83
CA TYR A 122 -15.78 22.55 -9.59
C TYR A 122 -15.65 21.01 -9.45
N THR A 123 -15.60 20.50 -8.21
CA THR A 123 -15.59 19.04 -7.96
C THR A 123 -16.82 18.36 -8.56
N MET A 124 -16.61 17.39 -9.45
CA MET A 124 -17.66 16.59 -10.05
C MET A 124 -17.91 15.30 -9.26
N TYR A 125 -19.12 14.74 -9.36
CA TYR A 125 -19.48 13.49 -8.69
C TYR A 125 -18.59 12.31 -9.07
N PHE A 126 -18.10 12.25 -10.32
CA PHE A 126 -17.20 11.18 -10.77
C PHE A 126 -15.86 11.20 -10.04
N GLU A 127 -15.23 12.38 -9.91
CA GLU A 127 -13.96 12.55 -9.19
C GLU A 127 -14.11 12.17 -7.72
N PHE A 128 -15.24 12.54 -7.11
CA PHE A 128 -15.55 12.14 -5.74
C PHE A 128 -15.60 10.62 -5.58
N VAL A 129 -16.34 9.91 -6.44
CA VAL A 129 -16.45 8.45 -6.37
C VAL A 129 -15.08 7.79 -6.60
N LEU A 130 -14.33 8.25 -7.60
CA LEU A 130 -12.98 7.75 -7.89
C LEU A 130 -12.04 7.91 -6.69
N THR A 131 -12.09 9.06 -6.03
CA THR A 131 -11.23 9.38 -4.87
C THR A 131 -11.63 8.58 -3.63
N VAL A 132 -12.92 8.38 -3.38
CA VAL A 132 -13.40 7.56 -2.26
C VAL A 132 -12.97 6.09 -2.44
N MET A 133 -13.11 5.54 -3.63
CA MET A 133 -12.65 4.18 -3.95
C MET A 133 -11.13 4.03 -3.75
N LEU A 134 -10.35 5.05 -4.12
CA LEU A 134 -8.91 5.09 -3.88
C LEU A 134 -8.57 5.05 -2.38
N LEU A 135 -9.28 5.83 -1.55
CA LEU A 135 -9.11 5.82 -0.09
C LEU A 135 -9.44 4.47 0.54
N ILE A 136 -10.42 3.73 0.00
CA ILE A 136 -10.74 2.37 0.46
C ILE A 136 -9.55 1.43 0.23
N PHE A 137 -8.90 1.50 -0.93
CA PHE A 137 -7.67 0.74 -1.17
C PHE A 137 -6.60 1.06 -0.15
N TYR A 138 -6.38 2.34 0.18
CA TYR A 138 -5.38 2.73 1.17
C TYR A 138 -5.71 2.21 2.56
N LEU A 139 -6.97 2.23 2.96
CA LEU A 139 -7.40 1.68 4.25
C LEU A 139 -7.10 0.17 4.34
N ILE A 140 -7.42 -0.58 3.28
CA ILE A 140 -7.15 -2.02 3.20
C ILE A 140 -5.63 -2.27 3.26
N GLU A 141 -4.83 -1.51 2.51
CA GLU A 141 -3.37 -1.62 2.50
C GLU A 141 -2.74 -1.34 3.87
N ILE A 142 -3.22 -0.31 4.59
CA ILE A 142 -2.77 -0.01 5.95
C ILE A 142 -3.09 -1.18 6.88
N ILE A 143 -4.32 -1.70 6.85
CA ILE A 143 -4.74 -2.80 7.73
C ILE A 143 -3.86 -4.03 7.49
N ILE A 144 -3.71 -4.45 6.23
CA ILE A 144 -2.87 -5.60 5.88
C ILE A 144 -1.39 -5.31 6.22
N GLY A 145 -0.91 -4.09 5.97
CA GLY A 145 0.45 -3.67 6.29
C GLY A 145 0.78 -3.77 7.78
N LEU A 146 -0.15 -3.33 8.64
CA LEU A 146 -0.02 -3.46 10.10
C LEU A 146 -0.01 -4.93 10.55
N LEU A 147 -0.86 -5.78 9.97
CA LEU A 147 -0.86 -7.21 10.24
C LEU A 147 0.47 -7.86 9.86
N CYS A 148 1.05 -7.46 8.73
CA CYS A 148 2.36 -7.94 8.28
C CYS A 148 3.48 -7.50 9.23
N ILE A 149 3.47 -6.25 9.70
CA ILE A 149 4.40 -5.78 10.72
C ILE A 149 4.31 -6.66 11.98
N ALA A 150 3.10 -6.89 12.49
CA ALA A 150 2.89 -7.72 13.67
C ALA A 150 3.41 -9.16 13.48
N ASN A 151 3.23 -9.73 12.29
CA ASN A 151 3.73 -11.06 11.96
C ASN A 151 5.27 -11.09 11.89
N PHE A 152 5.89 -10.15 11.16
CA PHE A 152 7.35 -10.05 11.06
C PHE A 152 8.02 -9.81 12.43
N SER A 153 7.41 -9.02 13.31
CA SER A 153 7.93 -8.75 14.66
C SER A 153 7.90 -9.95 15.60
N ARG A 154 6.92 -10.85 15.46
CA ARG A 154 6.81 -12.05 16.31
C ARG A 154 7.91 -13.07 16.03
N ILE A 155 8.39 -13.15 14.81
CA ILE A 155 9.44 -14.10 14.40
C ILE A 155 10.81 -13.72 14.96
N PHE A 156 11.05 -12.41 15.14
CA PHE A 156 12.33 -11.93 15.69
C PHE A 156 12.46 -12.17 17.21
N VAL A 157 11.36 -12.45 17.92
CA VAL A 157 11.41 -12.80 19.35
C VAL A 157 11.65 -14.31 19.46
N PRO A 158 12.83 -14.76 19.93
CA PRO A 158 13.08 -16.18 20.15
C PRO A 158 12.10 -16.69 21.22
N GLN A 159 11.42 -17.81 20.95
CA GLN A 159 10.63 -18.46 21.99
C GLN A 159 11.57 -18.94 23.10
N PRO A 160 11.31 -18.64 24.39
CA PRO A 160 12.07 -19.24 25.47
C PRO A 160 11.81 -20.75 25.46
N ASP A 161 12.89 -21.50 25.30
CA ASP A 161 12.95 -22.96 25.30
C ASP A 161 12.18 -23.51 26.51
N LEU A 162 11.11 -24.29 26.27
CA LEU A 162 10.37 -25.03 27.30
C LEU A 162 10.84 -26.49 27.35
#